data_AF-A0A396IRR5-F1
#
_entry.id   AF-A0A396IRR5-F1
#
_cell.length_a   1.000
_cell.length_b   1.000
_cell.length_c   1.000
_cell.angle_alpha   90.00
_cell.angle_beta   90.00
_cell.angle_gamma   90.00
#
_symmetry.space_group_name_H-M   'P 1'
#
loop_
_entity.id
_entity.type
_entity.pdbx_description
1 polymer ?
#
loop_
_entity_poly.entity_id
_entity_poly.type
_entity_poly.pdbx_seq_one_letter_code
_entity_poly.pdbx_strand_id
1 'polypeptide(L)'
;MHGMEIVTVPNDSNSKENLTLYQEWFNYADADGDGRFTGTEATKFFAMSNLSRQELKQVWAIADSKREGYLGFKEFVISMQISASSVTSIIDGLKRLYIQKLKPLEVAYRFNDFVSPLLTNSDFDAKPMVMLLGQYSTGKTTFIKHMLQSRAHIGPEPTTDRFVVVMSGPDERSIPGNTVAVQADMPFGGLTNFGSAFLSKFECSTMPHPLLEHITFVDSPGVLSGEKQRLERSYDFTGVTSWFAAKSDLILLLFDPHKLDISDEFKRVITSLKGHDDKIRVVLNKADQVDTQQLMRIYGALMWSLGKVLNIPEVTRVYIGSFNDQPVNNVVNGVLGNELFEREQEDLLTDLKDIPKKACDRKINEFVKRARAAKIHAYIISHLKKQMPAMMGKAKAQQKLIDNLEGEFAKVQKEFHLPAGDFPNVEHFKDVLSGYNIDKFEKLKPKSIQAVDDMLAHDIPNLLKTFRNPYG
;
A
#
# COMPACT_ATOMS: atom_id res chain seq x y z
N MET A 1 -44.09 0.67 9.25
CA MET A 1 -43.50 -0.68 9.16
C MET A 1 -43.35 -1.00 7.68
N HIS A 2 -42.13 -0.97 7.16
CA HIS A 2 -41.83 -1.42 5.80
C HIS A 2 -40.76 -2.51 5.93
N GLY A 3 -41.15 -3.71 5.52
CA GLY A 3 -40.29 -4.89 5.52
C GLY A 3 -39.19 -4.74 4.48
N MET A 4 -38.00 -5.16 4.87
CA MET A 4 -36.83 -5.25 4.00
C MET A 4 -37.01 -6.52 3.14
N GLU A 5 -37.26 -6.38 1.84
CA GLU A 5 -37.30 -7.50 0.92
C GLU A 5 -35.90 -8.14 0.83
N ILE A 6 -35.84 -9.44 1.17
CA ILE A 6 -34.67 -10.28 0.97
C ILE A 6 -34.52 -10.47 -0.54
N VAL A 7 -33.39 -10.00 -1.10
CA VAL A 7 -33.02 -10.21 -2.50
C VAL A 7 -32.98 -11.72 -2.78
N THR A 8 -33.87 -12.18 -3.66
CA THR A 8 -33.89 -13.56 -4.14
C THR A 8 -32.69 -13.79 -5.06
N VAL A 9 -31.87 -14.79 -4.72
CA VAL A 9 -30.70 -15.22 -5.50
C VAL A 9 -31.17 -16.01 -6.74
N PRO A 10 -30.54 -15.86 -7.92
CA PRO A 10 -30.91 -16.63 -9.11
C PRO A 10 -30.73 -18.13 -8.91
N ASN A 11 -31.70 -18.88 -9.41
CA ASN A 11 -31.80 -20.33 -9.36
C ASN A 11 -30.80 -20.94 -10.37
N ASP A 12 -29.65 -21.40 -9.90
CA ASP A 12 -28.70 -22.13 -10.74
C ASP A 12 -28.52 -23.59 -10.25
N SER A 13 -28.35 -24.48 -11.22
CA SER A 13 -28.41 -25.94 -11.13
C SER A 13 -27.39 -26.63 -10.19
N ASN A 14 -26.59 -25.84 -9.46
CA ASN A 14 -25.53 -26.27 -8.55
C ASN A 14 -25.99 -26.35 -7.07
N SER A 15 -27.28 -26.15 -6.78
CA SER A 15 -27.77 -25.96 -5.41
C SER A 15 -27.82 -27.22 -4.54
N LYS A 16 -28.04 -28.41 -5.12
CA LYS A 16 -28.16 -29.66 -4.34
C LYS A 16 -26.82 -30.17 -3.80
N GLU A 17 -25.76 -30.15 -4.62
CA GLU A 17 -24.42 -30.57 -4.20
C GLU A 17 -23.82 -29.62 -3.13
N ASN A 18 -24.06 -28.32 -3.28
CA ASN A 18 -23.64 -27.32 -2.28
C ASN A 18 -24.39 -27.49 -0.94
N LEU A 19 -25.68 -27.85 -0.95
CA LEU A 19 -26.43 -28.09 0.28
C LEU A 19 -25.94 -29.34 1.02
N THR A 20 -25.57 -30.41 0.28
CA THR A 20 -24.97 -31.61 0.88
C THR A 20 -23.61 -31.30 1.52
N LEU A 21 -22.77 -30.53 0.83
CA LEU A 21 -21.48 -30.09 1.36
C LEU A 21 -21.65 -29.21 2.61
N TYR A 22 -22.58 -28.25 2.60
CA TYR A 22 -22.84 -27.42 3.78
C TYR A 22 -23.40 -28.22 4.94
N GLN A 23 -24.15 -29.29 4.69
CA GLN A 23 -24.62 -30.19 5.74
C GLN A 23 -23.46 -30.95 6.38
N GLU A 24 -22.52 -31.45 5.59
CA GLU A 24 -21.31 -32.11 6.11
C GLU A 24 -20.46 -31.16 6.95
N TRP A 25 -20.29 -29.92 6.47
CA TRP A 25 -19.56 -28.89 7.21
C TRP A 25 -20.27 -28.47 8.49
N PHE A 26 -21.60 -28.34 8.47
CA PHE A 26 -22.37 -28.04 9.67
C PHE A 26 -22.22 -29.14 10.71
N ASN A 27 -22.34 -30.40 10.30
CA ASN A 27 -22.17 -31.55 11.21
C ASN A 27 -20.74 -31.66 11.77
N TYR A 28 -19.74 -31.19 11.04
CA TYR A 28 -18.37 -31.11 11.53
C TYR A 28 -18.15 -29.94 12.49
N ALA A 29 -18.86 -28.84 12.26
CA ALA A 29 -18.76 -27.62 13.03
C ALA A 29 -19.53 -27.69 14.36
N ASP A 30 -20.69 -28.36 14.34
CA ASP A 30 -21.55 -28.71 15.48
C ASP A 30 -20.98 -29.97 16.17
N ALA A 31 -19.99 -29.76 17.04
CA ALA A 31 -19.20 -30.85 17.59
C ALA A 31 -19.94 -31.66 18.66
N ASP A 32 -20.96 -31.06 19.28
CA ASP A 32 -21.81 -31.71 20.28
C ASP A 32 -23.12 -32.27 19.71
N GLY A 33 -23.45 -31.94 18.46
CA GLY A 33 -24.56 -32.50 17.71
C GLY A 33 -25.93 -32.00 18.18
N ASP A 34 -25.97 -30.84 18.83
CA ASP A 34 -27.21 -30.25 19.37
C ASP A 34 -28.01 -29.47 18.32
N GLY A 35 -27.48 -29.39 17.09
CA GLY A 35 -28.07 -28.66 15.97
C GLY A 35 -27.82 -27.16 16.03
N ARG A 36 -26.89 -26.68 16.87
CA ARG A 36 -26.59 -25.27 17.11
C ARG A 36 -25.09 -25.03 16.98
N PHE A 37 -24.73 -24.28 15.96
CA PHE A 37 -23.36 -23.81 15.82
C PHE A 37 -23.15 -22.54 16.65
N THR A 38 -22.29 -22.60 17.67
CA THR A 38 -22.05 -21.53 18.65
C THR A 38 -20.80 -20.69 18.34
N GLY A 39 -20.65 -19.52 18.97
CA GLY A 39 -19.48 -18.66 18.76
C GLY A 39 -18.15 -19.33 19.16
N THR A 40 -18.18 -20.22 20.14
CA THR A 40 -17.02 -21.04 20.54
C THR A 40 -16.62 -22.06 19.49
N GLU A 41 -17.60 -22.67 18.82
CA GLU A 41 -17.37 -23.60 17.72
C GLU A 41 -16.95 -22.86 16.45
N ALA A 42 -17.52 -21.69 16.20
CA ALA A 42 -17.11 -20.82 15.10
C ALA A 42 -15.64 -20.44 15.17
N THR A 43 -15.14 -20.15 16.37
CA THR A 43 -13.72 -19.81 16.55
C THR A 43 -12.81 -20.99 16.21
N LYS A 44 -13.26 -22.24 16.43
CA LYS A 44 -12.49 -23.45 16.09
C LYS A 44 -12.63 -23.86 14.62
N PHE A 45 -13.86 -23.80 14.09
CA PHE A 45 -14.20 -24.15 12.72
C PHE A 45 -13.57 -23.16 11.72
N PHE A 46 -13.69 -21.86 11.99
CA PHE A 46 -13.09 -20.82 11.16
C PHE A 46 -11.63 -20.50 11.49
N ALA A 47 -11.03 -21.08 12.53
CA ALA A 47 -9.56 -21.05 12.68
C ALA A 47 -8.85 -21.73 11.48
N MET A 48 -9.58 -22.55 10.72
CA MET A 48 -9.11 -23.17 9.48
C MET A 48 -9.37 -22.30 8.24
N SER A 49 -10.09 -21.17 8.37
CA SER A 49 -10.30 -20.19 7.30
C SER A 49 -9.33 -19.00 7.44
N ASN A 50 -8.99 -18.36 6.32
CA ASN A 50 -8.14 -17.15 6.32
C ASN A 50 -8.90 -15.87 6.73
N LEU A 51 -10.04 -16.00 7.40
CA LEU A 51 -10.82 -14.84 7.84
C LEU A 51 -10.26 -14.29 9.16
N SER A 52 -10.14 -12.97 9.25
CA SER A 52 -9.83 -12.28 10.48
C SER A 52 -10.97 -12.41 11.51
N ARG A 53 -10.64 -12.26 12.80
CA ARG A 53 -11.66 -12.25 13.88
C ARG A 53 -12.72 -11.17 13.69
N GLN A 54 -12.39 -10.07 13.02
CA GLN A 54 -13.31 -8.96 12.77
C GLN A 54 -14.34 -9.33 11.70
N GLU A 55 -13.90 -9.99 10.62
CA GLU A 55 -14.78 -10.48 9.55
C GLU A 55 -15.72 -11.57 10.09
N LEU A 56 -15.21 -12.49 10.91
CA LEU A 56 -16.05 -13.51 11.54
C LEU A 56 -17.16 -12.92 12.41
N LYS A 57 -16.88 -11.86 13.17
CA LYS A 57 -17.90 -11.15 13.95
C LYS A 57 -18.96 -10.50 13.06
N GLN A 58 -18.59 -9.98 11.90
CA GLN A 58 -19.54 -9.37 10.97
C GLN A 58 -20.42 -10.42 10.28
N VAL A 59 -19.82 -11.50 9.77
CA VAL A 59 -20.56 -12.64 9.20
C VAL A 59 -21.52 -13.22 10.23
N TRP A 60 -21.05 -13.39 11.47
CA TRP A 60 -21.87 -13.85 12.59
C TRP A 60 -23.06 -12.93 12.87
N ALA A 61 -22.84 -11.62 12.96
CA ALA A 61 -23.90 -10.65 13.25
C ALA A 61 -24.99 -10.60 12.17
N ILE A 62 -24.64 -10.92 10.91
CA ILE A 62 -25.61 -10.97 9.80
C ILE A 62 -26.37 -12.31 9.81
N ALA A 63 -25.68 -13.41 10.07
CA ALA A 63 -26.28 -14.74 10.12
C ALA A 63 -27.19 -14.93 11.34
N ASP A 64 -26.78 -14.45 12.53
CA ASP A 64 -27.56 -14.45 13.78
C ASP A 64 -28.52 -13.25 13.85
N SER A 65 -29.35 -13.10 12.80
CA SER A 65 -30.31 -11.98 12.70
C SER A 65 -31.33 -11.95 13.85
N LYS A 66 -31.58 -13.08 14.51
CA LYS A 66 -32.49 -13.24 15.64
C LYS A 66 -31.81 -13.02 17.00
N ARG A 67 -30.49 -12.87 17.04
CA ARG A 67 -29.66 -12.72 18.26
C ARG A 67 -29.87 -13.85 19.26
N GLU A 68 -29.98 -15.08 18.74
CA GLU A 68 -30.17 -16.28 19.54
C GLU A 68 -28.84 -16.75 20.18
N GLY A 69 -27.71 -16.22 19.71
CA GLY A 69 -26.38 -16.56 20.23
C GLY A 69 -25.80 -17.85 19.62
N TYR A 70 -26.51 -18.46 18.68
CA TYR A 70 -26.10 -19.64 17.91
C TYR A 70 -26.71 -19.59 16.50
N LEU A 71 -26.13 -20.32 15.55
CA LEU A 71 -26.62 -20.46 14.19
C LEU A 71 -27.18 -21.88 14.00
N GLY A 72 -28.46 -22.00 13.66
CA GLY A 72 -29.01 -23.25 13.14
C GLY A 72 -28.50 -23.52 11.71
N PHE A 73 -28.81 -24.70 11.15
CA PHE A 73 -28.32 -25.09 9.82
C PHE A 73 -28.62 -24.05 8.71
N LYS A 74 -29.81 -23.43 8.75
CA LYS A 74 -30.19 -22.39 7.77
C LYS A 74 -29.33 -21.14 7.91
N GLU A 75 -29.19 -20.64 9.12
CA GLU A 75 -28.34 -19.49 9.45
C GLU A 75 -26.84 -19.78 9.19
N PHE A 76 -26.40 -21.02 9.40
CA PHE A 76 -25.05 -21.47 9.04
C PHE A 76 -24.83 -21.46 7.52
N VAL A 77 -25.75 -21.98 6.72
CA VAL A 77 -25.67 -21.90 5.24
C VAL A 77 -25.62 -20.43 4.79
N ILE A 78 -26.41 -19.56 5.41
CA ILE A 78 -26.34 -18.11 5.18
C ILE A 78 -24.93 -17.59 5.54
N SER A 79 -24.36 -17.96 6.68
CA SER A 79 -23.00 -17.55 7.09
C SER A 79 -21.91 -18.01 6.11
N MET A 80 -22.02 -19.23 5.55
CA MET A 80 -21.07 -19.78 4.59
C MET A 80 -21.21 -19.11 3.22
N GLN A 81 -22.45 -18.82 2.80
CA GLN A 81 -22.72 -18.08 1.57
C GLN A 81 -22.29 -16.61 1.69
N ILE A 82 -22.48 -15.98 2.84
CA ILE A 82 -21.92 -14.66 3.16
C ILE A 82 -20.40 -14.75 3.08
N SER A 83 -19.75 -15.64 3.83
CA SER A 83 -18.29 -15.82 3.78
C SER A 83 -17.71 -16.05 2.37
N ALA A 84 -18.47 -16.69 1.47
CA ALA A 84 -18.04 -16.94 0.09
C ALA A 84 -18.39 -15.81 -0.91
N SER A 85 -19.35 -14.94 -0.59
CA SER A 85 -19.89 -13.93 -1.52
C SER A 85 -19.84 -12.48 -1.00
N SER A 86 -19.59 -12.28 0.29
CA SER A 86 -19.67 -10.99 0.96
C SER A 86 -18.36 -10.24 0.86
N VAL A 87 -18.49 -9.02 0.35
CA VAL A 87 -17.53 -7.96 0.64
C VAL A 87 -17.74 -7.58 2.11
N THR A 88 -16.71 -7.74 2.95
CA THR A 88 -16.75 -7.43 4.39
C THR A 88 -16.17 -6.04 4.70
N SER A 89 -15.37 -5.50 3.80
CA SER A 89 -14.74 -4.20 3.91
C SER A 89 -14.64 -3.49 2.56
N ILE A 90 -14.28 -2.20 2.58
CA ILE A 90 -13.92 -1.46 1.36
C ILE A 90 -12.81 -2.20 0.59
N ILE A 91 -11.81 -2.75 1.28
CA ILE A 91 -10.67 -3.43 0.67
C ILE A 91 -11.10 -4.68 -0.08
N ASP A 92 -11.97 -5.51 0.50
CA ASP A 92 -12.52 -6.70 -0.15
C ASP A 92 -13.35 -6.33 -1.38
N GLY A 93 -14.06 -5.21 -1.29
CA GLY A 93 -14.84 -4.65 -2.39
C GLY A 93 -13.96 -4.25 -3.56
N LEU A 94 -12.90 -3.49 -3.29
CA LEU A 94 -11.93 -3.10 -4.31
C LEU A 94 -11.22 -4.31 -4.93
N LYS A 95 -10.84 -5.29 -4.10
CA LYS A 95 -10.23 -6.56 -4.55
C LYS A 95 -11.15 -7.35 -5.47
N ARG A 96 -12.43 -7.47 -5.11
CA ARG A 96 -13.46 -8.11 -5.95
C ARG A 96 -13.65 -7.37 -7.28
N LEU A 97 -13.81 -6.04 -7.22
CA LEU A 97 -13.96 -5.21 -8.42
C LEU A 97 -12.73 -5.29 -9.33
N TYR A 98 -11.53 -5.34 -8.75
CA TYR A 98 -10.30 -5.55 -9.50
C TYR A 98 -10.35 -6.85 -10.29
N ILE A 99 -10.57 -7.98 -9.60
CA ILE A 99 -10.53 -9.32 -10.20
C ILE A 99 -11.61 -9.45 -11.29
N GLN A 100 -12.81 -8.95 -11.03
CA GLN A 100 -13.97 -9.15 -11.92
C GLN A 100 -13.99 -8.18 -13.10
N LYS A 101 -13.58 -6.93 -12.92
CA LYS A 101 -13.82 -5.87 -13.91
C LYS A 101 -12.54 -5.26 -14.47
N LEU A 102 -11.53 -4.96 -13.64
CA LEU A 102 -10.33 -4.26 -14.09
C LEU A 102 -9.23 -5.20 -14.61
N LYS A 103 -8.91 -6.28 -13.89
CA LYS A 103 -7.87 -7.25 -14.25
C LYS A 103 -8.06 -7.85 -15.66
N PRO A 104 -9.28 -8.24 -16.10
CA PRO A 104 -9.47 -8.73 -17.47
C PRO A 104 -9.10 -7.68 -18.54
N LEU A 105 -9.35 -6.40 -18.27
CA LEU A 105 -8.94 -5.31 -19.15
C LEU A 105 -7.41 -5.17 -19.16
N GLU A 106 -6.78 -5.14 -17.99
CA GLU A 106 -5.32 -5.05 -17.86
C GLU A 106 -4.60 -6.17 -18.63
N VAL A 107 -5.06 -7.42 -18.47
CA VAL A 107 -4.49 -8.58 -19.15
C VAL A 107 -4.72 -8.51 -20.66
N ALA A 108 -5.94 -8.19 -21.11
CA ALA A 108 -6.26 -8.15 -22.54
C ALA A 108 -5.41 -7.14 -23.31
N TYR A 109 -5.09 -6.00 -22.71
CA TYR A 109 -4.29 -4.95 -23.34
C TYR A 109 -2.86 -4.85 -22.82
N ARG A 110 -2.37 -5.87 -22.09
CA ARG A 110 -0.98 -5.96 -21.61
C ARG A 110 -0.54 -4.78 -20.76
N PHE A 111 -1.45 -4.24 -19.93
CA PHE A 111 -1.16 -3.09 -19.08
C PHE A 111 0.06 -3.30 -18.16
N ASN A 112 0.28 -4.55 -17.72
CA ASN A 112 1.39 -4.94 -16.86
C ASN A 112 2.77 -4.80 -17.52
N ASP A 113 2.83 -4.80 -18.85
CA ASP A 113 4.07 -4.67 -19.60
C ASP A 113 4.47 -3.20 -19.78
N PHE A 114 3.48 -2.29 -19.79
CA PHE A 114 3.67 -0.87 -20.14
C PHE A 114 3.63 0.08 -18.95
N VAL A 115 2.85 -0.23 -17.92
CA VAL A 115 2.53 0.76 -16.87
C VAL A 115 2.89 0.24 -15.49
N SER A 116 2.29 -0.88 -15.06
CA SER A 116 2.59 -1.43 -13.73
C SER A 116 2.11 -2.88 -13.59
N PRO A 117 2.80 -3.73 -12.82
CA PRO A 117 2.42 -5.13 -12.61
C PRO A 117 0.96 -5.31 -12.16
N LEU A 118 0.40 -6.48 -12.42
CA LEU A 118 -0.94 -6.84 -11.94
C LEU A 118 -0.95 -6.84 -10.40
N LEU A 119 -2.05 -6.38 -9.81
CA LEU A 119 -2.21 -6.38 -8.37
C LEU A 119 -2.44 -7.80 -7.86
N THR A 120 -1.77 -8.11 -6.75
CA THR A 120 -1.93 -9.36 -6.00
C THR A 120 -2.84 -9.13 -4.79
N ASN A 121 -3.29 -10.21 -4.16
CA ASN A 121 -4.09 -10.10 -2.93
C ASN A 121 -3.32 -9.33 -1.84
N SER A 122 -2.02 -9.59 -1.70
CA SER A 122 -1.18 -8.91 -0.70
C SER A 122 -1.04 -7.41 -0.95
N ASP A 123 -1.20 -6.90 -2.19
CA ASP A 123 -1.22 -5.46 -2.44
C ASP A 123 -2.48 -4.79 -1.86
N PHE A 124 -3.62 -5.48 -1.88
CA PHE A 124 -4.86 -5.00 -1.25
C PHE A 124 -4.78 -5.12 0.27
N ASP A 125 -4.34 -6.28 0.75
CA ASP A 125 -4.33 -6.64 2.17
C ASP A 125 -3.16 -5.99 2.93
N ALA A 126 -2.19 -5.40 2.23
CA ALA A 126 -1.06 -4.70 2.82
C ALA A 126 -1.51 -3.59 3.77
N LYS A 127 -1.03 -3.67 5.01
CA LYS A 127 -1.19 -2.61 6.01
C LYS A 127 -0.45 -1.34 5.56
N PRO A 128 -0.92 -0.17 6.02
CA PRO A 128 -0.23 1.09 5.77
C PRO A 128 1.23 1.04 6.22
N MET A 129 2.12 1.60 5.40
CA MET A 129 3.57 1.57 5.66
C MET A 129 4.11 2.94 6.06
N VAL A 130 4.88 2.97 7.15
CA VAL A 130 5.60 4.15 7.64
C VAL A 130 7.10 3.93 7.41
N MET A 131 7.66 4.65 6.45
CA MET A 131 9.08 4.57 6.13
C MET A 131 9.89 5.63 6.87
N LEU A 132 10.98 5.23 7.49
CA LEU A 132 11.93 6.13 8.12
C LEU A 132 13.15 6.29 7.23
N LEU A 133 13.48 7.53 6.87
CA LEU A 133 14.63 7.90 6.05
C LEU A 133 15.46 8.95 6.79
N GLY A 134 16.78 8.89 6.66
CA GLY A 134 17.66 9.83 7.31
C GLY A 134 19.10 9.37 7.30
N GLN A 135 20.02 10.30 7.55
CA GLN A 135 21.44 9.99 7.63
C GLN A 135 21.77 9.01 8.76
N TYR A 136 23.01 8.56 8.77
CA TYR A 136 23.49 7.68 9.82
C TYR A 136 23.37 8.33 11.22
N SER A 137 22.97 7.54 12.21
CA SER A 137 22.86 7.95 13.61
C SER A 137 21.78 9.02 13.92
N THR A 138 20.83 9.29 13.02
CA THR A 138 19.68 10.20 13.29
C THR A 138 18.59 9.60 14.21
N GLY A 139 18.72 8.32 14.57
CA GLY A 139 17.83 7.66 15.53
C GLY A 139 16.60 6.97 14.93
N LYS A 140 16.64 6.54 13.65
CA LYS A 140 15.53 5.81 13.00
C LYS A 140 15.11 4.55 13.76
N THR A 141 16.07 3.66 14.02
CA THR A 141 15.81 2.41 14.76
C THR A 141 15.33 2.70 16.19
N THR A 142 15.93 3.68 16.86
CA THR A 142 15.53 4.12 18.21
C THR A 142 14.11 4.66 18.22
N PHE A 143 13.73 5.44 17.20
CA PHE A 143 12.37 5.96 17.04
C PHE A 143 11.35 4.83 16.96
N ILE A 144 11.60 3.79 16.16
CA ILE A 144 10.68 2.64 16.05
C ILE A 144 10.57 1.91 17.40
N LYS A 145 11.70 1.65 18.07
CA LYS A 145 11.70 1.02 19.40
C LYS A 145 10.88 1.82 20.41
N HIS A 146 11.06 3.13 20.41
CA HIS A 146 10.33 4.06 21.28
C HIS A 146 8.82 4.04 20.99
N MET A 147 8.40 4.09 19.72
CA MET A 147 6.99 4.00 19.33
C MET A 147 6.34 2.66 19.71
N LEU A 148 7.11 1.57 19.66
CA LEU A 148 6.65 0.23 20.05
C LEU A 148 6.74 -0.02 21.56
N GLN A 149 7.31 0.91 22.35
CA GLN A 149 7.58 0.73 23.78
C GLN A 149 8.23 -0.63 24.10
N SER A 150 9.03 -1.15 23.16
CA SER A 150 9.48 -2.53 23.15
C SER A 150 10.99 -2.61 23.27
N ARG A 151 11.46 -3.54 24.13
CA ARG A 151 12.87 -3.91 24.25
C ARG A 151 13.34 -4.88 23.16
N ALA A 152 12.47 -5.22 22.19
CA ALA A 152 12.77 -6.15 21.10
C ALA A 152 14.10 -5.79 20.41
N HIS A 153 14.85 -6.83 20.06
CA HIS A 153 16.15 -6.71 19.39
C HIS A 153 15.99 -6.28 17.93
N ILE A 154 15.48 -5.07 17.69
CA ILE A 154 15.60 -4.38 16.39
C ILE A 154 17.05 -3.90 16.26
N GLY A 155 17.97 -4.85 16.06
CA GLY A 155 19.41 -4.68 15.89
C GLY A 155 20.17 -4.01 17.06
N PRO A 156 21.44 -4.36 17.29
CA PRO A 156 22.35 -3.54 18.09
C PRO A 156 22.76 -2.28 17.30
N GLU A 157 23.08 -1.19 18.01
CA GLU A 157 23.83 -0.05 17.47
C GLU A 157 25.11 -0.51 16.73
N PRO A 158 25.73 0.26 15.81
CA PRO A 158 25.22 1.23 14.86
C PRO A 158 25.30 0.59 13.44
N THR A 159 24.68 -0.57 13.22
CA THR A 159 24.95 -1.40 12.03
C THR A 159 23.78 -1.52 11.05
N THR A 160 22.88 -0.53 10.94
CA THR A 160 21.79 -0.61 9.96
C THR A 160 22.31 -0.39 8.54
N ASP A 161 22.95 -1.42 7.98
CA ASP A 161 23.27 -1.59 6.56
C ASP A 161 22.16 -2.36 5.81
N ARG A 162 21.04 -2.63 6.50
CA ARG A 162 19.88 -3.37 6.01
C ARG A 162 18.61 -2.55 6.03
N PHE A 163 17.73 -2.83 5.08
CA PHE A 163 16.32 -2.46 5.19
C PHE A 163 15.64 -3.47 6.12
N VAL A 164 14.98 -2.98 7.16
CA VAL A 164 14.22 -3.80 8.11
C VAL A 164 12.77 -3.38 8.06
N VAL A 165 11.90 -4.31 7.65
CA VAL A 165 10.46 -4.14 7.78
C VAL A 165 10.04 -4.69 9.14
N VAL A 166 9.32 -3.90 9.93
CA VAL A 166 8.77 -4.33 11.22
C VAL A 166 7.25 -4.42 11.11
N MET A 167 6.71 -5.62 11.22
CA MET A 167 5.28 -5.89 11.05
C MET A 167 4.71 -6.82 12.12
N SER A 168 3.38 -6.93 12.16
CA SER A 168 2.71 -7.83 13.10
C SER A 168 2.95 -9.28 12.70
N GLY A 169 3.23 -10.12 13.69
CA GLY A 169 3.21 -11.57 13.57
C GLY A 169 2.77 -12.23 14.86
N PRO A 170 2.51 -13.54 14.86
CA PRO A 170 2.13 -14.27 16.07
C PRO A 170 3.27 -14.30 17.10
N ASP A 171 4.51 -14.31 16.61
CA ASP A 171 5.72 -14.46 17.42
C ASP A 171 6.81 -13.46 16.99
N GLU A 172 7.75 -13.18 17.90
CA GLU A 172 8.96 -12.41 17.59
C GLU A 172 9.91 -13.24 16.71
N ARG A 173 10.10 -12.81 15.45
CA ARG A 173 10.91 -13.54 14.48
C ARG A 173 11.58 -12.60 13.49
N SER A 174 12.81 -12.91 13.12
CA SER A 174 13.50 -12.31 11.96
C SER A 174 13.47 -13.27 10.78
N ILE A 175 13.04 -12.76 9.62
CA ILE A 175 12.88 -13.50 8.36
C ILE A 175 13.82 -12.87 7.32
N PRO A 176 14.76 -13.63 6.74
CA PRO A 176 15.68 -13.12 5.72
C PRO A 176 14.97 -12.68 4.44
N GLY A 177 15.47 -11.62 3.80
CA GLY A 177 14.84 -10.97 2.64
C GLY A 177 14.59 -11.90 1.44
N ASN A 178 15.48 -12.87 1.18
CA ASN A 178 15.26 -13.88 0.14
C ASN A 178 13.98 -14.72 0.38
N THR A 179 13.65 -15.00 1.64
CA THR A 179 12.43 -15.74 2.00
C THR A 179 11.20 -14.83 1.94
N VAL A 180 11.34 -13.60 2.45
CA VAL A 180 10.27 -12.58 2.44
C VAL A 180 9.81 -12.27 1.01
N ALA A 181 10.75 -12.19 0.06
CA ALA A 181 10.45 -11.81 -1.32
C ALA A 181 9.75 -12.92 -2.14
N VAL A 182 9.63 -14.15 -1.63
CA VAL A 182 8.92 -15.25 -2.31
C VAL A 182 7.61 -15.65 -1.61
N GLN A 183 7.32 -15.07 -0.45
CA GLN A 183 6.08 -15.31 0.29
C GLN A 183 4.92 -14.56 -0.37
N ALA A 184 3.94 -15.32 -0.88
CA ALA A 184 2.82 -14.77 -1.65
C ALA A 184 1.85 -13.91 -0.82
N ASP A 185 1.81 -14.16 0.49
CA ASP A 185 1.04 -13.41 1.48
C ASP A 185 1.71 -12.10 1.90
N MET A 186 2.96 -11.85 1.49
CA MET A 186 3.69 -10.63 1.80
C MET A 186 3.78 -9.67 0.60
N PRO A 187 3.65 -8.34 0.80
CA PRO A 187 3.64 -7.34 -0.27
C PRO A 187 5.04 -6.97 -0.80
N PHE A 188 6.03 -7.86 -0.61
CA PHE A 188 7.46 -7.61 -0.88
C PHE A 188 8.01 -8.36 -2.10
N GLY A 189 7.16 -9.10 -2.83
CA GLY A 189 7.60 -9.87 -3.99
C GLY A 189 8.29 -9.05 -5.08
N GLY A 190 7.90 -7.78 -5.25
CA GLY A 190 8.54 -6.87 -6.20
C GLY A 190 10.00 -6.54 -5.90
N LEU A 191 10.48 -6.79 -4.67
CA LEU A 191 11.88 -6.57 -4.29
C LEU A 191 12.84 -7.58 -4.93
N THR A 192 12.35 -8.69 -5.47
CA THR A 192 13.15 -9.65 -6.24
C THR A 192 13.87 -9.01 -7.42
N ASN A 193 13.31 -7.94 -7.99
CA ASN A 193 13.90 -7.19 -9.11
C ASN A 193 15.22 -6.49 -8.76
N PHE A 194 15.50 -6.25 -7.47
CA PHE A 194 16.78 -5.68 -7.02
C PHE A 194 17.88 -6.72 -6.81
N GLY A 195 17.57 -8.00 -7.01
CA GLY A 195 18.53 -9.11 -7.01
C GLY A 195 19.00 -9.55 -5.62
N SER A 196 19.76 -10.65 -5.60
CA SER A 196 20.23 -11.31 -4.38
C SER A 196 21.13 -10.43 -3.50
N ALA A 197 21.90 -9.53 -4.11
CA ALA A 197 22.76 -8.58 -3.41
C ALA A 197 21.92 -7.69 -2.47
N PHE A 198 20.82 -7.13 -2.95
CA PHE A 198 19.88 -6.39 -2.10
C PHE A 198 19.14 -7.29 -1.11
N LEU A 199 18.62 -8.44 -1.55
CA LEU A 199 17.82 -9.32 -0.69
C LEU A 199 18.61 -9.86 0.51
N SER A 200 19.95 -9.93 0.42
CA SER A 200 20.84 -10.24 1.55
C SER A 200 20.94 -9.11 2.60
N LYS A 201 20.57 -7.89 2.22
CA LYS A 201 20.50 -6.66 3.03
C LYS A 201 19.05 -6.24 3.30
N PHE A 202 18.11 -7.18 3.17
CA PHE A 202 16.70 -6.97 3.48
C PHE A 202 16.27 -7.99 4.53
N GLU A 203 15.46 -7.54 5.48
CA GLU A 203 15.00 -8.35 6.60
C GLU A 203 13.57 -7.96 6.99
N CYS A 204 12.75 -8.94 7.36
CA CYS A 204 11.44 -8.71 7.94
C CYS A 204 11.44 -9.20 9.39
N SER A 205 11.20 -8.29 10.32
CA SER A 205 11.02 -8.57 11.73
C SER A 205 9.53 -8.58 12.05
N THR A 206 9.01 -9.71 12.51
CA THR A 206 7.63 -9.85 12.95
C THR A 206 7.55 -9.87 14.46
N MET A 207 6.51 -9.29 15.05
CA MET A 207 6.20 -9.49 16.48
C MET A 207 4.72 -9.18 16.79
N PRO A 208 4.13 -9.75 17.84
CA PRO A 208 2.79 -9.39 18.27
C PRO A 208 2.82 -8.01 18.92
N HIS A 209 2.13 -7.03 18.33
CA HIS A 209 2.03 -5.69 18.89
C HIS A 209 0.78 -4.94 18.38
N PRO A 210 -0.04 -4.32 19.25
CA PRO A 210 -1.27 -3.64 18.85
C PRO A 210 -1.07 -2.57 17.76
N LEU A 211 -0.01 -1.77 17.84
CA LEU A 211 0.28 -0.79 16.79
C LEU A 211 0.59 -1.46 15.43
N LEU A 212 1.29 -2.61 15.45
CA LEU A 212 1.65 -3.33 14.23
C LEU A 212 0.45 -4.09 13.63
N GLU A 213 -0.63 -4.28 14.40
CA GLU A 213 -1.91 -4.75 13.85
C GLU A 213 -2.48 -3.76 12.83
N HIS A 214 -2.12 -2.48 12.93
CA HIS A 214 -2.66 -1.41 12.09
C HIS A 214 -1.66 -0.81 11.10
N ILE A 215 -0.35 -0.82 11.39
CA ILE A 215 0.68 -0.26 10.51
C ILE A 215 1.90 -1.19 10.40
N THR A 216 2.76 -0.92 9.42
CA THR A 216 4.08 -1.56 9.24
C THR A 216 5.15 -0.48 9.18
N PHE A 217 6.26 -0.67 9.90
CA PHE A 217 7.39 0.24 9.81
C PHE A 217 8.42 -0.27 8.80
N VAL A 218 9.09 0.65 8.12
CA VAL A 218 10.26 0.36 7.29
C VAL A 218 11.43 1.20 7.82
N ASP A 219 12.37 0.54 8.49
CA ASP A 219 13.65 1.13 8.89
C ASP A 219 14.62 1.03 7.71
N SER A 220 15.08 2.17 7.21
CA SER A 220 16.06 2.20 6.13
C SER A 220 17.49 2.26 6.68
N PRO A 221 18.48 1.78 5.93
CA PRO A 221 19.88 2.05 6.21
C PRO A 221 20.16 3.56 6.32
N GLY A 222 21.11 3.92 7.17
CA GLY A 222 21.60 5.31 7.23
C GLY A 222 22.12 5.77 5.87
N VAL A 223 21.63 6.92 5.38
CA VAL A 223 22.20 7.53 4.18
C VAL A 223 23.61 8.03 4.48
N LEU A 224 24.57 7.66 3.64
CA LEU A 224 25.98 7.95 3.83
C LEU A 224 26.28 9.41 3.42
N SER A 225 27.30 10.00 4.03
CA SER A 225 27.63 11.42 3.83
C SER A 225 28.77 11.66 2.81
N GLY A 226 29.20 10.65 2.04
CA GLY A 226 30.29 10.82 1.06
C GLY A 226 30.36 9.79 -0.07
N GLU A 227 30.95 10.18 -1.20
CA GLU A 227 31.01 9.37 -2.44
C GLU A 227 31.78 8.05 -2.31
N LYS A 228 32.83 8.00 -1.47
CA LYS A 228 33.65 6.78 -1.29
C LYS A 228 32.87 5.64 -0.63
N GLN A 229 31.92 5.94 0.24
CA GLN A 229 31.09 4.95 0.92
C GLN A 229 29.93 4.44 0.04
N ARG A 230 29.57 5.18 -1.03
CA ARG A 230 28.57 4.69 -2.01
C ARG A 230 29.04 3.48 -2.79
N LEU A 231 30.34 3.45 -3.11
CA LEU A 231 30.96 2.35 -3.84
C LEU A 231 30.91 1.02 -3.05
N GLU A 232 30.63 1.07 -1.74
CA GLU A 232 30.47 -0.12 -0.91
C GLU A 232 29.09 -0.77 -1.04
N ARG A 233 28.06 -0.08 -1.55
CA ARG A 233 26.73 -0.69 -1.74
C ARG A 233 26.71 -1.52 -3.02
N SER A 234 26.49 -2.81 -2.86
CA SER A 234 26.34 -3.76 -3.96
C SER A 234 24.95 -3.75 -4.63
N TYR A 235 24.13 -2.73 -4.36
CA TYR A 235 22.75 -2.63 -4.85
C TYR A 235 22.30 -1.17 -5.02
N ASP A 236 21.27 -0.97 -5.85
CA ASP A 236 20.67 0.34 -6.09
C ASP A 236 19.84 0.83 -4.89
N PHE A 237 20.48 1.51 -3.95
CA PHE A 237 19.82 2.06 -2.77
C PHE A 237 18.72 3.07 -3.11
N THR A 238 18.93 3.91 -4.14
CA THR A 238 17.96 4.95 -4.52
C THR A 238 16.71 4.30 -5.12
N GLY A 239 16.88 3.32 -6.01
CA GLY A 239 15.77 2.55 -6.58
C GLY A 239 14.97 1.79 -5.52
N VAL A 240 15.65 1.12 -4.58
CA VAL A 240 14.98 0.45 -3.45
C VAL A 240 14.21 1.44 -2.59
N THR A 241 14.82 2.59 -2.28
CA THR A 241 14.19 3.64 -1.47
C THR A 241 12.95 4.19 -2.17
N SER A 242 13.04 4.46 -3.47
CA SER A 242 11.91 4.92 -4.29
C SER A 242 10.80 3.85 -4.34
N TRP A 243 11.14 2.56 -4.41
CA TRP A 243 10.17 1.46 -4.34
C TRP A 243 9.39 1.43 -3.02
N PHE A 244 10.09 1.52 -1.88
CA PHE A 244 9.42 1.58 -0.57
C PHE A 244 8.62 2.86 -0.39
N ALA A 245 9.18 3.99 -0.84
CA ALA A 245 8.50 5.27 -0.83
C ALA A 245 7.19 5.18 -1.61
N ALA A 246 7.16 4.57 -2.80
CA ALA A 246 5.93 4.40 -3.59
C ALA A 246 4.83 3.63 -2.83
N LYS A 247 5.21 2.60 -2.05
CA LYS A 247 4.28 1.78 -1.26
C LYS A 247 3.97 2.33 0.14
N SER A 248 4.73 3.29 0.64
CA SER A 248 4.51 3.89 1.96
C SER A 248 3.37 4.90 1.97
N ASP A 249 2.68 5.00 3.09
CA ASP A 249 1.61 5.97 3.34
C ASP A 249 2.12 7.20 4.10
N LEU A 250 3.23 7.04 4.82
CA LEU A 250 3.97 8.12 5.48
C LEU A 250 5.47 7.90 5.30
N ILE A 251 6.21 8.97 5.01
CA ILE A 251 7.67 8.98 4.95
C ILE A 251 8.18 10.00 5.98
N LEU A 252 8.87 9.51 7.00
CA LEU A 252 9.51 10.33 8.02
C LEU A 252 10.96 10.60 7.63
N LEU A 253 11.30 11.87 7.36
CA LEU A 253 12.69 12.33 7.18
C LEU A 253 13.26 12.76 8.53
N LEU A 254 14.16 11.94 9.10
CA LEU A 254 14.78 12.19 10.41
C LEU A 254 16.09 12.96 10.26
N PHE A 255 16.21 14.03 11.04
CA PHE A 255 17.38 14.88 11.17
C PHE A 255 17.86 14.94 12.62
N ASP A 256 19.17 15.13 12.79
CA ASP A 256 19.83 15.35 14.07
C ASP A 256 20.35 16.81 14.10
N PRO A 257 20.05 17.60 15.15
CA PRO A 257 20.50 18.99 15.34
C PRO A 257 22.01 19.18 15.13
N HIS A 258 22.81 18.17 15.48
CA HIS A 258 24.27 18.22 15.36
C HIS A 258 24.77 17.84 13.95
N LYS A 259 23.90 17.32 13.08
CA LYS A 259 24.23 16.82 11.73
C LYS A 259 23.15 17.20 10.72
N LEU A 260 22.99 18.50 10.48
CA LEU A 260 21.99 19.03 9.55
C LEU A 260 22.43 19.03 8.08
N ASP A 261 23.70 18.77 7.78
CA ASP A 261 24.19 18.80 6.41
C ASP A 261 23.48 17.77 5.54
N ILE A 262 22.69 18.22 4.56
CA ILE A 262 22.07 17.32 3.59
C ILE A 262 23.12 16.93 2.57
N SER A 263 23.73 15.76 2.75
CA SER A 263 24.72 15.22 1.82
C SER A 263 24.16 15.10 0.40
N ASP A 264 25.03 15.11 -0.62
CA ASP A 264 24.59 14.93 -2.01
C ASP A 264 23.88 13.58 -2.24
N GLU A 265 24.13 12.59 -1.38
CA GLU A 265 23.43 11.31 -1.45
C GLU A 265 22.01 11.47 -0.93
N PHE A 266 21.88 12.10 0.24
CA PHE A 266 20.59 12.30 0.84
C PHE A 266 19.72 13.22 0.00
N LYS A 267 20.32 14.22 -0.64
CA LYS A 267 19.66 15.04 -1.65
C LYS A 267 19.10 14.19 -2.81
N ARG A 268 19.89 13.28 -3.40
CA ARG A 268 19.42 12.36 -4.46
C ARG A 268 18.28 11.47 -3.98
N VAL A 269 18.40 10.92 -2.77
CA VAL A 269 17.36 10.09 -2.17
C VAL A 269 16.07 10.91 -2.01
N ILE A 270 16.13 12.11 -1.43
CA ILE A 270 14.96 12.98 -1.29
C ILE A 270 14.38 13.35 -2.67
N THR A 271 15.22 13.66 -3.66
CA THR A 271 14.76 13.93 -5.03
C THR A 271 14.08 12.71 -5.67
N SER A 272 14.47 11.48 -5.32
CA SER A 272 13.80 10.26 -5.77
C SER A 272 12.40 10.04 -5.15
N LEU A 273 12.04 10.83 -4.13
CA LEU A 273 10.71 10.86 -3.52
C LEU A 273 9.77 11.84 -4.22
N LYS A 274 10.19 12.51 -5.29
CA LYS A 274 9.35 13.47 -6.02
C LYS A 274 8.05 12.81 -6.49
N GLY A 275 6.91 13.46 -6.24
CA GLY A 275 5.58 12.89 -6.49
C GLY A 275 5.01 12.11 -5.30
N HIS A 276 5.74 12.09 -4.19
CA HIS A 276 5.32 11.55 -2.90
C HIS A 276 5.39 12.61 -1.79
N ASP A 277 5.43 13.89 -2.16
CA ASP A 277 5.66 15.01 -1.26
C ASP A 277 4.54 15.16 -0.21
N ASP A 278 3.30 14.79 -0.57
CA ASP A 278 2.10 14.81 0.27
C ASP A 278 2.24 13.97 1.54
N LYS A 279 3.00 12.88 1.45
CA LYS A 279 3.24 11.93 2.54
C LYS A 279 4.57 12.12 3.24
N ILE A 280 5.35 13.15 2.92
CA ILE A 280 6.60 13.44 3.61
C ILE A 280 6.29 14.24 4.89
N ARG A 281 6.87 13.82 6.00
CA ARG A 281 6.96 14.60 7.23
C ARG A 281 8.39 14.59 7.74
N VAL A 282 8.78 15.65 8.42
CA VAL A 282 10.15 15.82 8.92
C VAL A 282 10.14 15.63 10.42
N VAL A 283 11.16 14.98 10.95
CA VAL A 283 11.37 14.82 12.39
C VAL A 283 12.75 15.37 12.72
N LEU A 284 12.80 16.46 13.49
CA LEU A 284 14.04 16.96 14.09
C LEU A 284 14.20 16.27 15.45
N ASN A 285 14.90 15.14 15.43
CA ASN A 285 15.09 14.27 16.58
C ASN A 285 16.24 14.75 17.47
N LYS A 286 16.32 14.30 18.73
CA LYS A 286 17.36 14.71 19.70
C LYS A 286 17.41 16.23 19.95
N ALA A 287 16.28 16.91 19.79
CA ALA A 287 16.18 18.35 20.00
C ALA A 287 16.49 18.76 21.45
N ASP A 288 16.41 17.82 22.39
CA ASP A 288 16.72 18.02 23.80
C ASP A 288 18.22 18.23 24.10
N GLN A 289 19.08 18.01 23.11
CA GLN A 289 20.53 18.14 23.24
C GLN A 289 21.05 19.55 22.94
N VAL A 290 20.19 20.47 22.51
CA VAL A 290 20.55 21.84 22.12
C VAL A 290 19.67 22.84 22.85
N ASP A 291 20.19 24.02 23.17
CA ASP A 291 19.39 25.07 23.79
C ASP A 291 18.34 25.65 22.82
N THR A 292 17.36 26.39 23.34
CA THR A 292 16.26 26.95 22.55
C THR A 292 16.72 27.89 21.44
N GLN A 293 17.76 28.71 21.64
CA GLN A 293 18.24 29.64 20.61
C GLN A 293 18.94 28.90 19.48
N GLN A 294 19.77 27.91 19.84
CA GLN A 294 20.42 27.02 18.89
C GLN A 294 19.39 26.22 18.11
N LEU A 295 18.36 25.68 18.77
CA LEU A 295 17.27 24.94 18.14
C LEU A 295 16.55 25.78 17.06
N MET A 296 16.25 27.04 17.34
CA MET A 296 15.62 27.93 16.36
C MET A 296 16.50 28.19 15.13
N ARG A 297 17.82 28.31 15.32
CA ARG A 297 18.79 28.46 14.21
C ARG A 297 18.87 27.19 13.36
N ILE A 298 18.91 26.04 14.02
CA ILE A 298 18.94 24.69 13.42
C ILE A 298 17.67 24.46 12.60
N TYR A 299 16.51 24.77 13.17
CA TYR A 299 15.22 24.69 12.49
C TYR A 299 15.19 25.55 11.23
N GLY A 300 15.63 26.82 11.32
CA GLY A 300 15.69 27.71 10.16
C GLY A 300 16.61 27.20 9.06
N ALA A 301 17.80 26.68 9.42
CA ALA A 301 18.75 26.10 8.47
C ALA A 301 18.22 24.83 7.79
N LEU A 302 17.51 23.99 8.55
CA LEU A 302 16.86 22.78 8.04
C LEU A 302 15.78 23.14 7.01
N MET A 303 14.87 24.06 7.35
CA MET A 303 13.79 24.47 6.45
C MET A 303 14.30 25.13 5.18
N TRP A 304 15.34 25.96 5.30
CA TRP A 304 16.02 26.54 4.13
C TRP A 304 16.60 25.47 3.21
N SER A 305 17.23 24.45 3.79
CA SER A 305 17.85 23.35 3.03
C SER A 305 16.79 22.45 2.38
N LEU A 306 15.73 22.09 3.11
CA LEU A 306 14.63 21.29 2.60
C LEU A 306 13.86 22.01 1.48
N GLY A 307 13.61 23.32 1.63
CA GLY A 307 12.94 24.11 0.58
C GLY A 307 13.68 24.06 -0.76
N LYS A 308 15.02 24.05 -0.74
CA LYS A 308 15.85 23.90 -1.95
C LYS A 308 15.81 22.50 -2.57
N VAL A 309 15.61 21.46 -1.75
CA VAL A 309 15.72 20.07 -2.19
C VAL A 309 14.37 19.49 -2.60
N LEU A 310 13.32 19.72 -1.81
CA LEU A 310 11.96 19.25 -2.12
C LEU A 310 11.36 20.06 -3.27
N ASN A 311 11.67 21.37 -3.36
CA ASN A 311 11.17 22.26 -4.40
C ASN A 311 9.63 22.20 -4.54
N ILE A 312 8.95 22.19 -3.40
CA ILE A 312 7.49 22.23 -3.28
C ILE A 312 7.05 23.60 -2.76
N PRO A 313 5.88 24.10 -3.19
CA PRO A 313 5.36 25.40 -2.72
C PRO A 313 4.89 25.36 -1.26
N GLU A 314 4.53 24.17 -0.77
CA GLU A 314 3.98 23.97 0.57
C GLU A 314 5.08 23.63 1.59
N VAL A 315 4.95 24.20 2.78
CA VAL A 315 5.90 23.96 3.87
C VAL A 315 5.63 22.60 4.53
N THR A 316 6.63 21.73 4.57
CA THR A 316 6.51 20.42 5.22
C THR A 316 6.41 20.56 6.74
N ARG A 317 5.47 19.82 7.36
CA ARG A 317 5.37 19.72 8.83
C ARG A 317 6.62 19.05 9.40
N VAL A 318 7.22 19.71 10.39
CA VAL A 318 8.40 19.24 11.15
C VAL A 318 7.97 18.95 12.57
N TYR A 319 8.18 17.74 13.08
CA TYR A 319 8.03 17.42 14.50
C TYR A 319 9.35 17.59 15.22
N ILE A 320 9.36 18.34 16.33
CA ILE A 320 10.57 18.64 17.08
C ILE A 320 10.53 17.91 18.42
N GLY A 321 11.54 17.08 18.71
CA GLY A 321 11.57 16.38 19.98
C GLY A 321 12.73 15.40 20.12
N SER A 322 12.65 14.55 21.15
CA SER A 322 13.58 13.45 21.38
C SER A 322 12.81 12.16 21.50
N PHE A 323 12.87 11.33 20.46
CA PHE A 323 12.05 10.12 20.35
C PHE A 323 12.85 8.90 20.82
N ASN A 324 13.09 8.83 22.13
CA ASN A 324 13.80 7.75 22.79
C ASN A 324 13.26 7.56 24.23
N ASP A 325 13.68 6.50 24.90
CA ASP A 325 13.22 6.18 26.26
C ASP A 325 14.06 6.85 27.36
N GLN A 326 14.98 7.77 27.01
CA GLN A 326 15.78 8.49 27.98
C GLN A 326 15.04 9.73 28.50
N PRO A 327 15.24 10.09 29.78
CA PRO A 327 14.66 11.30 30.33
C PRO A 327 15.18 12.54 29.60
N VAL A 328 14.27 13.44 29.26
CA VAL A 328 14.60 14.73 28.63
C VAL A 328 15.55 15.52 29.53
N ASN A 329 16.57 16.14 28.94
CA ASN A 329 17.50 16.96 29.69
C ASN A 329 16.86 18.28 30.15
N ASN A 330 16.20 18.24 31.30
CA ASN A 330 15.46 19.35 31.90
C ASN A 330 16.33 20.59 32.20
N VAL A 331 17.65 20.42 32.31
CA VAL A 331 18.59 21.50 32.63
C VAL A 331 18.85 22.40 31.42
N VAL A 332 18.81 21.84 30.21
CA VAL A 332 19.16 22.53 28.96
C VAL A 332 17.96 23.23 28.32
N ASN A 333 16.78 22.60 28.38
CA ASN A 333 15.61 23.04 27.58
C ASN A 333 14.61 23.90 28.36
N GLY A 334 14.68 23.88 29.69
CA GLY A 334 13.68 24.50 30.56
C GLY A 334 12.27 23.92 30.38
N VAL A 335 11.30 24.48 31.10
CA VAL A 335 9.91 23.97 31.10
C VAL A 335 9.23 24.12 29.73
N LEU A 336 9.52 25.23 29.02
CA LEU A 336 8.89 25.54 27.74
C LEU A 336 9.34 24.58 26.61
N GLY A 337 10.60 24.13 26.64
CA GLY A 337 11.12 23.17 25.66
C GLY A 337 10.52 21.77 25.85
N ASN A 338 10.36 21.35 27.11
CA ASN A 338 9.73 20.07 27.42
C ASN A 338 8.27 20.01 26.98
N GLU A 339 7.49 21.05 27.28
CA GLU A 339 6.09 21.13 26.87
C GLU A 339 5.95 21.14 25.34
N LEU A 340 6.88 21.80 24.62
CA LEU A 340 6.93 21.74 23.16
C LEU A 340 7.18 20.30 22.68
N PHE A 341 8.19 19.61 23.20
CA PHE A 341 8.53 18.26 22.74
C PHE A 341 7.42 17.25 23.01
N GLU A 342 6.77 17.33 24.18
CA GLU A 342 5.63 16.48 24.52
C GLU A 342 4.46 16.71 23.55
N ARG A 343 4.09 17.97 23.28
CA ARG A 343 3.02 18.31 22.34
C ARG A 343 3.33 17.86 20.91
N GLU A 344 4.56 18.07 20.45
CA GLU A 344 5.01 17.65 19.11
C GLU A 344 5.02 16.11 18.97
N GLN A 345 5.33 15.39 20.05
CA GLN A 345 5.24 13.94 20.10
C GLN A 345 3.78 13.46 20.08
N GLU A 346 2.88 14.11 20.81
CA GLU A 346 1.44 13.81 20.78
C GLU A 346 0.84 14.05 19.38
N ASP A 347 1.21 15.14 18.73
CA ASP A 347 0.84 15.45 17.35
C ASP A 347 1.30 14.34 16.38
N LEU A 348 2.56 13.90 16.49
CA LEU A 348 3.09 12.82 15.65
C LEU A 348 2.37 11.49 15.91
N LEU A 349 2.09 11.15 17.16
CA LEU A 349 1.34 9.95 17.52
C LEU A 349 -0.09 10.00 16.98
N THR A 350 -0.72 11.17 17.01
CA THR A 350 -2.05 11.37 16.43
C THR A 350 -2.01 11.18 14.91
N ASP A 351 -1.03 11.75 14.23
CA ASP A 351 -0.87 11.55 12.80
C ASP A 351 -0.61 10.09 12.44
N LEU A 352 0.21 9.36 13.22
CA LEU A 352 0.46 7.92 13.05
C LEU A 352 -0.82 7.09 13.23
N LYS A 353 -1.67 7.43 14.21
CA LYS A 353 -2.96 6.77 14.44
C LYS A 353 -3.96 7.02 13.31
N ASP A 354 -3.87 8.17 12.65
CA ASP A 354 -4.73 8.52 11.51
C ASP A 354 -4.29 7.88 10.19
N ILE A 355 -3.09 7.30 10.12
CA ILE A 355 -2.56 6.70 8.87
C ILE A 355 -3.49 5.64 8.31
N PRO A 356 -4.00 4.65 9.07
CA PRO A 356 -4.87 3.62 8.51
C PRO A 356 -6.13 4.20 7.86
N LYS A 357 -6.69 5.26 8.43
CA LYS A 357 -7.82 5.99 7.86
C LYS A 357 -7.43 6.61 6.52
N LYS A 358 -6.35 7.39 6.49
CA LYS A 358 -5.83 8.08 5.29
C LYS A 358 -5.40 7.10 4.20
N ALA A 359 -4.82 5.97 4.59
CA ALA A 359 -4.36 4.91 3.68
C ALA A 359 -5.52 4.20 2.97
N CYS A 360 -6.64 3.99 3.66
CA CYS A 360 -7.86 3.46 3.03
C CYS A 360 -8.33 4.39 1.89
N ASP A 361 -8.45 5.68 2.18
CA ASP A 361 -8.85 6.70 1.20
C ASP A 361 -7.85 6.80 0.04
N ARG A 362 -6.55 6.71 0.34
CA ARG A 362 -5.48 6.66 -0.66
C ARG A 362 -5.60 5.43 -1.56
N LYS A 363 -5.84 4.24 -1.00
CA LYS A 363 -6.02 3.00 -1.78
C LYS A 363 -7.21 3.11 -2.74
N ILE A 364 -8.32 3.71 -2.30
CA ILE A 364 -9.47 3.99 -3.18
C ILE A 364 -9.06 4.90 -4.34
N ASN A 365 -8.38 6.01 -4.03
CA ASN A 365 -7.94 6.97 -5.03
C ASN A 365 -6.95 6.37 -6.04
N GLU A 366 -5.97 5.61 -5.58
CA GLU A 366 -5.00 4.93 -6.45
C GLU A 366 -5.67 3.84 -7.30
N PHE A 367 -6.65 3.12 -6.76
CA PHE A 367 -7.45 2.15 -7.52
C PHE A 367 -8.22 2.84 -8.66
N VAL A 368 -8.85 3.98 -8.37
CA VAL A 368 -9.57 4.78 -9.36
C VAL A 368 -8.62 5.35 -10.44
N LYS A 369 -7.45 5.88 -10.06
CA LYS A 369 -6.42 6.34 -11.00
C LYS A 369 -5.96 5.20 -11.91
N ARG A 370 -5.67 4.03 -11.33
CA ARG A 370 -5.27 2.83 -12.08
C ARG A 370 -6.34 2.39 -13.08
N ALA A 371 -7.60 2.38 -12.67
CA ALA A 371 -8.72 2.05 -13.54
C ALA A 371 -8.82 3.01 -14.74
N ARG A 372 -8.68 4.32 -14.53
CA ARG A 372 -8.63 5.31 -15.62
C ARG A 372 -7.43 5.07 -16.54
N ALA A 373 -6.24 4.89 -15.98
CA ALA A 373 -5.03 4.63 -16.74
C ALA A 373 -5.16 3.35 -17.61
N ALA A 374 -5.73 2.28 -17.07
CA ALA A 374 -5.97 1.04 -17.81
C ALA A 374 -6.97 1.22 -18.97
N LYS A 375 -8.02 2.02 -18.78
CA LYS A 375 -8.96 2.38 -19.87
C LYS A 375 -8.26 3.16 -20.98
N ILE A 376 -7.49 4.19 -20.63
CA ILE A 376 -6.75 5.02 -21.59
C ILE A 376 -5.75 4.16 -22.36
N HIS A 377 -5.01 3.30 -21.65
CA HIS A 377 -4.10 2.33 -22.26
C HIS A 377 -4.82 1.41 -23.25
N ALA A 378 -5.99 0.87 -22.88
CA ALA A 378 -6.78 0.04 -23.77
C ALA A 378 -7.22 0.78 -25.05
N TYR A 379 -7.60 2.06 -24.94
CA TYR A 379 -7.91 2.90 -26.10
C TYR A 379 -6.67 3.14 -26.99
N ILE A 380 -5.52 3.45 -26.39
CA ILE A 380 -4.25 3.64 -27.12
C ILE A 380 -3.89 2.38 -27.91
N ILE A 381 -3.82 1.23 -27.23
CA ILE A 381 -3.46 -0.05 -27.85
C ILE A 381 -4.44 -0.41 -28.98
N SER A 382 -5.74 -0.22 -28.73
CA SER A 382 -6.78 -0.51 -29.73
C SER A 382 -6.70 0.43 -30.95
N HIS A 383 -6.41 1.71 -30.72
CA HIS A 383 -6.23 2.71 -31.77
C HIS A 383 -5.01 2.37 -32.63
N LEU A 384 -3.87 2.07 -32.02
CA LEU A 384 -2.67 1.65 -32.74
C LEU A 384 -2.94 0.40 -33.58
N LYS A 385 -3.64 -0.60 -33.02
CA LYS A 385 -4.07 -1.79 -33.76
C LYS A 385 -4.98 -1.45 -34.95
N LYS A 386 -5.89 -0.50 -34.79
CA LYS A 386 -6.82 -0.04 -35.85
C LYS A 386 -6.09 0.66 -36.99
N GLN A 387 -4.95 1.32 -36.73
CA GLN A 387 -4.14 1.99 -37.75
C GLN A 387 -3.23 1.03 -38.55
N MET A 388 -3.10 -0.24 -38.14
CA MET A 388 -2.24 -1.20 -38.84
C MET A 388 -2.87 -1.67 -40.18
N PRO A 389 -2.09 -1.75 -41.26
CA PRO A 389 -2.58 -2.25 -42.55
C PRO A 389 -2.80 -3.76 -42.51
N ALA A 390 -3.83 -4.25 -43.22
CA ALA A 390 -4.21 -5.66 -43.17
C ALA A 390 -3.19 -6.62 -43.84
N MET A 391 -2.53 -6.20 -44.92
CA MET A 391 -1.69 -7.09 -45.76
C MET A 391 -0.22 -6.67 -45.81
N MET A 392 0.12 -5.60 -46.54
CA MET A 392 1.51 -5.19 -46.80
C MET A 392 1.90 -3.90 -46.07
N GLY A 393 3.20 -3.71 -45.84
CA GLY A 393 3.75 -2.48 -45.24
C GLY A 393 3.66 -2.39 -43.72
N LYS A 394 3.32 -3.48 -43.02
CA LYS A 394 3.13 -3.50 -41.55
C LYS A 394 4.31 -2.94 -40.77
N ALA A 395 5.54 -3.33 -41.11
CA ALA A 395 6.74 -2.85 -40.42
C ALA A 395 6.92 -1.32 -40.55
N LYS A 396 6.77 -0.79 -41.78
CA LYS A 396 6.87 0.66 -42.05
C LYS A 396 5.73 1.44 -41.38
N ALA A 397 4.52 0.89 -41.37
CA ALA A 397 3.38 1.50 -40.70
C ALA A 397 3.56 1.53 -39.17
N GLN A 398 4.04 0.43 -38.57
CA GLN A 398 4.36 0.36 -37.15
C GLN A 398 5.42 1.39 -36.77
N GLN A 399 6.52 1.48 -37.52
CA GLN A 399 7.56 2.47 -37.25
C GLN A 399 7.00 3.89 -37.30
N LYS A 400 6.18 4.20 -38.32
CA LYS A 400 5.51 5.50 -38.43
C LYS A 400 4.58 5.82 -37.25
N LEU A 401 3.87 4.82 -36.72
CA LEU A 401 3.01 4.99 -35.54
C LEU A 401 3.83 5.26 -34.28
N ILE A 402 4.95 4.53 -34.11
CA ILE A 402 5.88 4.69 -32.98
C ILE A 402 6.56 6.07 -33.05
N ASP A 403 6.97 6.52 -34.23
CA ASP A 403 7.61 7.82 -34.43
C ASP A 403 6.64 8.99 -34.18
N ASN A 404 5.34 8.81 -34.48
CA ASN A 404 4.29 9.80 -34.29
C ASN A 404 3.41 9.52 -33.04
N LEU A 405 3.94 8.84 -32.02
CA LEU A 405 3.14 8.34 -30.90
C LEU A 405 2.40 9.47 -30.14
N GLU A 406 3.05 10.62 -29.94
CA GLU A 406 2.43 11.80 -29.33
C GLU A 406 1.20 12.28 -30.13
N GLY A 407 1.31 12.29 -31.47
CA GLY A 407 0.20 12.62 -32.36
C GLY A 407 -0.92 11.57 -32.31
N GLU A 408 -0.59 10.29 -32.13
CA GLU A 408 -1.59 9.24 -31.93
C GLU A 408 -2.31 9.38 -30.57
N PHE A 409 -1.59 9.74 -29.51
CA PHE A 409 -2.20 10.02 -28.20
C PHE A 409 -3.18 11.18 -28.28
N ALA A 410 -2.81 12.27 -28.96
CA ALA A 410 -3.70 13.42 -29.17
C ALA A 410 -4.99 13.06 -29.93
N LYS A 411 -4.94 12.11 -30.87
CA LYS A 411 -6.15 11.60 -31.56
C LYS A 411 -7.05 10.83 -30.61
N VAL A 412 -6.48 9.90 -29.84
CA VAL A 412 -7.22 9.11 -28.82
C VAL A 412 -7.85 10.04 -27.79
N GLN A 413 -7.10 11.05 -27.34
CA GLN A 413 -7.59 12.05 -26.40
C GLN A 413 -8.84 12.77 -26.92
N LYS A 414 -8.82 13.20 -28.19
CA LYS A 414 -9.93 13.90 -28.84
C LYS A 414 -11.12 12.99 -29.10
N GLU A 415 -10.88 11.76 -29.58
CA GLU A 415 -11.93 10.79 -29.92
C GLU A 415 -12.74 10.36 -28.68
N PHE A 416 -12.08 10.20 -27.53
CA PHE A 416 -12.73 9.70 -26.31
C PHE A 416 -12.90 10.77 -25.21
N HIS A 417 -12.61 12.04 -25.51
CA HIS A 417 -12.73 13.17 -24.57
C HIS A 417 -11.98 12.97 -23.24
N LEU A 418 -10.73 12.52 -23.33
CA LEU A 418 -9.93 12.13 -22.17
C LEU A 418 -9.06 13.30 -21.67
N PRO A 419 -8.81 13.41 -20.34
CA PRO A 419 -7.89 14.42 -19.80
C PRO A 419 -6.45 14.15 -20.26
N ALA A 420 -5.72 15.20 -20.67
CA ALA A 420 -4.32 15.05 -21.09
C ALA A 420 -3.42 14.52 -19.95
N GLY A 421 -3.69 14.93 -18.71
CA GLY A 421 -2.90 14.55 -17.54
C GLY A 421 -2.98 13.06 -17.17
N ASP A 422 -3.95 12.32 -17.71
CA ASP A 422 -4.10 10.89 -17.44
C ASP A 422 -3.36 10.02 -18.48
N PHE A 423 -2.73 10.62 -19.51
CA PHE A 423 -1.95 9.89 -20.51
C PHE A 423 -0.55 9.52 -19.99
N PRO A 424 -0.01 8.36 -20.38
CA PRO A 424 1.33 7.94 -19.98
C PRO A 424 2.41 8.80 -20.65
N ASN A 425 3.62 8.76 -20.07
CA ASN A 425 4.78 9.40 -20.69
C ASN A 425 5.09 8.78 -22.06
N VAL A 426 5.15 9.61 -23.09
CA VAL A 426 5.28 9.16 -24.49
C VAL A 426 6.59 8.42 -24.73
N GLU A 427 7.72 8.93 -24.22
CA GLU A 427 9.04 8.31 -24.46
C GLU A 427 9.12 6.93 -23.81
N HIS A 428 8.72 6.81 -22.54
CA HIS A 428 8.68 5.51 -21.87
C HIS A 428 7.76 4.52 -22.59
N PHE A 429 6.57 4.98 -23.02
CA PHE A 429 5.65 4.13 -23.76
C PHE A 429 6.24 3.68 -25.09
N LYS A 430 6.94 4.56 -25.80
CA LYS A 430 7.61 4.30 -27.07
C LYS A 430 8.68 3.22 -26.94
N ASP A 431 9.50 3.32 -25.90
CA ASP A 431 10.56 2.34 -25.59
C ASP A 431 9.97 0.94 -25.41
N VAL A 432 8.93 0.80 -24.57
CA VAL A 432 8.26 -0.48 -24.37
C VAL A 432 7.58 -0.96 -25.65
N LEU A 433 6.83 -0.08 -26.34
CA LEU A 433 6.08 -0.40 -27.56
C LEU A 433 6.98 -0.95 -28.68
N SER A 434 8.23 -0.49 -28.75
CA SER A 434 9.21 -0.93 -29.76
C SER A 434 9.48 -2.44 -29.71
N GLY A 435 9.34 -3.08 -28.54
CA GLY A 435 9.49 -4.51 -28.34
C GLY A 435 8.30 -5.35 -28.81
N TYR A 436 7.21 -4.73 -29.25
CA TYR A 436 5.96 -5.42 -29.61
C TYR A 436 5.65 -5.34 -31.10
N ASN A 437 4.86 -6.31 -31.58
CA ASN A 437 4.22 -6.24 -32.88
C ASN A 437 2.79 -5.72 -32.71
N ILE A 438 2.53 -4.49 -33.17
CA ILE A 438 1.22 -3.82 -33.02
C ILE A 438 0.10 -4.62 -33.71
N ASP A 439 0.41 -5.37 -34.76
CA ASP A 439 -0.58 -6.21 -35.44
C ASP A 439 -1.04 -7.41 -34.58
N LYS A 440 -0.34 -7.75 -33.49
CA LYS A 440 -0.77 -8.79 -32.55
C LYS A 440 -1.61 -8.27 -31.39
N PHE A 441 -1.86 -6.96 -31.32
CA PHE A 441 -2.70 -6.40 -30.27
C PHE A 441 -4.18 -6.70 -30.49
N GLU A 442 -4.90 -6.74 -29.36
CA GLU A 442 -6.33 -6.91 -29.32
C GLU A 442 -7.05 -5.68 -29.90
N LYS A 443 -8.18 -5.92 -30.57
CA LYS A 443 -9.12 -4.84 -30.92
C LYS A 443 -9.88 -4.41 -29.68
N LEU A 444 -10.43 -3.19 -29.71
CA LEU A 444 -11.26 -2.67 -28.63
C LEU A 444 -12.42 -3.61 -28.33
N LYS A 445 -12.63 -3.90 -27.05
CA LYS A 445 -13.71 -4.73 -26.49
C LYS A 445 -14.65 -3.82 -25.71
N PRO A 446 -15.74 -3.30 -26.32
CA PRO A 446 -16.62 -2.31 -25.69
C PRO A 446 -17.21 -2.80 -24.37
N LYS A 447 -17.54 -4.09 -24.26
CA LYS A 447 -18.07 -4.68 -23.02
C LYS A 447 -17.09 -4.57 -21.84
N SER A 448 -15.79 -4.77 -22.08
CA SER A 448 -14.76 -4.66 -21.04
C SER A 448 -14.57 -3.21 -20.58
N ILE A 449 -14.64 -2.26 -21.51
CA ILE A 449 -14.60 -0.83 -21.20
C ILE A 449 -15.82 -0.43 -20.38
N GLN A 450 -17.02 -0.83 -20.82
CA GLN A 450 -18.27 -0.56 -20.12
C GLN A 450 -18.26 -1.12 -18.70
N ALA A 451 -17.73 -2.34 -18.50
CA ALA A 451 -17.61 -2.91 -17.15
C ALA A 451 -16.77 -2.02 -16.21
N VAL A 452 -15.67 -1.43 -16.70
CA VAL A 452 -14.86 -0.49 -15.91
C VAL A 452 -15.55 0.86 -15.74
N ASP A 453 -16.33 1.33 -16.72
CA ASP A 453 -17.16 2.52 -16.57
C ASP A 453 -18.24 2.35 -15.49
N ASP A 454 -18.98 1.24 -15.52
CA ASP A 454 -19.97 0.91 -14.50
C ASP A 454 -19.33 0.79 -13.11
N MET A 455 -18.11 0.22 -13.05
CA MET A 455 -17.34 0.13 -11.82
C MET A 455 -17.02 1.50 -11.23
N LEU A 456 -16.55 2.43 -12.06
CA LEU A 456 -16.18 3.78 -11.63
C LEU A 456 -17.41 4.64 -11.30
N ALA A 457 -18.47 4.54 -12.10
CA ALA A 457 -19.65 5.39 -11.98
C ALA A 457 -20.64 4.92 -10.90
N HIS A 458 -20.70 3.60 -10.64
CA HIS A 458 -21.74 3.02 -9.78
C HIS A 458 -21.17 2.13 -8.67
N ASP A 459 -20.32 1.15 -8.99
CA ASP A 459 -19.92 0.16 -7.99
C ASP A 459 -19.05 0.75 -6.88
N ILE A 460 -18.04 1.56 -7.22
CA ILE A 460 -17.17 2.20 -6.23
C ILE A 460 -17.98 3.17 -5.36
N PRO A 461 -18.78 4.11 -5.91
CA PRO A 461 -19.64 4.95 -5.09
C PRO A 461 -20.60 4.18 -4.18
N ASN A 462 -21.17 3.06 -4.66
CA ASN A 462 -22.03 2.21 -3.84
C ASN A 462 -21.25 1.50 -2.74
N LEU A 463 -20.06 0.99 -3.04
CA LEU A 463 -19.17 0.38 -2.05
C LEU A 463 -18.86 1.34 -0.90
N LEU A 464 -18.54 2.59 -1.22
CA LEU A 464 -18.24 3.64 -0.22
C LEU A 464 -19.47 4.10 0.57
N LYS A 465 -20.68 3.95 0.02
CA LYS A 465 -21.93 4.17 0.77
C LYS A 465 -22.24 3.02 1.72
N THR A 466 -21.98 1.78 1.28
CA THR A 466 -22.27 0.56 2.05
C THR A 466 -21.30 0.37 3.20
N PHE A 467 -20.00 0.58 2.97
CA PHE A 467 -18.97 0.39 3.98
C PHE A 467 -18.38 1.74 4.37
N ARG A 468 -18.48 2.07 5.66
CA ARG A 468 -17.73 3.20 6.21
C ARG A 468 -16.27 2.81 6.32
N ASN A 469 -15.39 3.81 6.22
CA ASN A 469 -13.98 3.63 6.56
C ASN A 469 -13.93 3.08 8.00
N PRO A 470 -13.33 1.90 8.27
CA PRO A 470 -13.35 1.28 9.59
C PRO A 470 -12.57 2.08 10.63
N TYR A 471 -11.77 3.05 10.19
CA TYR A 471 -11.04 4.02 11.02
C TYR A 471 -11.73 5.39 11.04
N GLY A 472 -12.92 5.50 10.43
CA GLY A 472 -13.61 6.72 10.01
C GLY A 472 -14.47 7.39 11.05
#